data_AF-A0AA90UIF9-F1
#
_entry.id   AF-A0AA90UIF9-F1
#
_cell.length_a   1.000
_cell.length_b   1.000
_cell.length_c   1.000
_cell.angle_alpha   90.00
_cell.angle_beta   90.00
_cell.angle_gamma   90.00
#
_symmetry.space_group_name_H-M   'P 1'
#
loop_
_entity.id
_entity.type
_entity.pdbx_description
1 polymer ?
#
loop_
_entity_poly.entity_id
_entity_poly.type
_entity_poly.pdbx_seq_one_letter_code
_entity_poly.pdbx_strand_id
1 'polypeptide(L)'
;MNNLLSLPQGASYNGKHGRANVKAYVKPNDGGEMPTIIVEASCDSLQQLCLRYESERDSLRNQVSLLSRQMEMSYSNNNRTEQKEPPNGVCLDLFFIIAGIMTCLFLMYLIRKKYG
;
A
#
# COMPACT_ATOMS: atom_id res chain seq x y z
N MET A 1 41.00 25.25 -31.95
CA MET A 1 40.65 24.26 -30.91
C MET A 1 41.51 24.57 -29.70
N ASN A 2 40.91 25.01 -28.59
CA ASN A 2 41.65 25.39 -27.39
C ASN A 2 42.11 24.12 -26.66
N ASN A 3 43.42 23.95 -26.48
CA ASN A 3 44.00 22.76 -25.89
C ASN A 3 43.75 22.75 -24.36
N LEU A 4 42.94 21.81 -23.88
CA LEU A 4 42.60 21.70 -22.45
C LEU A 4 43.81 21.40 -21.56
N LEU A 5 44.92 20.91 -22.12
CA LEU A 5 46.15 20.61 -21.38
C LEU A 5 46.98 21.88 -21.07
N SER A 6 46.68 23.02 -21.69
CA SER A 6 47.43 24.27 -21.50
C SER A 6 46.77 25.22 -20.48
N LEU A 7 45.77 24.76 -19.72
CA LEU A 7 45.10 25.62 -18.75
C LEU A 7 45.99 25.86 -17.51
N PRO A 8 46.03 27.09 -16.99
CA PRO A 8 46.80 27.41 -15.78
C PRO A 8 46.30 26.61 -14.58
N GLN A 9 47.22 26.36 -13.64
CA GLN A 9 46.93 25.68 -12.39
C GLN A 9 45.78 26.40 -11.64
N GLY A 10 44.72 25.66 -11.29
CA GLY A 10 43.51 26.25 -10.68
C GLY A 10 42.43 26.68 -11.67
N ALA A 11 42.61 26.47 -12.98
CA ALA A 11 41.53 26.65 -13.94
C ALA A 11 40.41 25.63 -13.69
N SER A 12 39.18 26.14 -13.67
CA SER A 12 37.97 25.33 -13.60
C SER A 12 36.99 25.73 -14.68
N TYR A 13 36.32 24.74 -15.26
CA TYR A 13 35.24 24.92 -16.19
C TYR A 13 33.99 24.30 -15.60
N ASN A 14 32.91 25.08 -15.53
CA ASN A 14 31.60 24.60 -15.13
C ASN A 14 30.63 24.87 -16.28
N GLY A 15 30.14 23.80 -16.89
CA GLY A 15 29.12 23.84 -17.93
C GLY A 15 27.84 23.19 -17.42
N LYS A 16 26.71 23.89 -17.54
CA LYS A 16 25.38 23.31 -17.30
C LYS A 16 24.58 23.38 -18.60
N HIS A 17 24.14 22.23 -19.08
CA HIS A 17 23.23 22.16 -20.22
C HIS A 17 21.99 21.35 -19.83
N GLY A 18 20.86 22.06 -19.66
CA GLY A 18 19.63 21.49 -19.14
C GLY A 18 19.84 20.87 -17.75
N ARG A 19 19.73 19.54 -17.69
CA ARG A 19 19.83 18.72 -16.47
C ARG A 19 21.18 18.04 -16.30
N ALA A 20 22.09 18.18 -17.26
CA ALA A 20 23.45 17.71 -17.16
C ALA A 20 24.35 18.84 -16.67
N ASN A 21 25.20 18.54 -15.70
CA ASN A 21 26.30 19.39 -15.26
C ASN A 21 27.63 18.69 -15.56
N VAL A 22 28.62 19.50 -15.94
CA VAL A 22 29.99 19.06 -16.15
C VAL A 22 30.91 20.05 -15.46
N LYS A 23 31.73 19.54 -14.56
CA LYS A 23 32.75 20.29 -13.83
C LYS A 23 34.11 19.72 -14.19
N ALA A 24 34.95 20.51 -14.83
CA ALA A 24 36.33 20.14 -15.10
C ALA A 24 37.26 21.04 -14.27
N TYR A 25 38.26 20.46 -13.62
CA TYR A 25 39.28 21.22 -12.90
C TYR A 25 40.64 20.58 -13.06
N VAL A 26 41.67 21.43 -13.08
CA VAL A 26 43.06 21.00 -13.15
C VAL A 26 43.56 20.77 -11.72
N LYS A 27 43.95 19.54 -11.39
CA LYS A 27 44.53 19.24 -10.08
C LYS A 27 45.94 19.86 -10.01
N PRO A 28 46.26 20.66 -8.97
CA PRO A 28 47.63 21.11 -8.76
C PRO A 28 48.51 19.90 -8.47
N ASN A 29 49.58 19.72 -9.25
CA ASN A 29 50.57 18.69 -9.03
C ASN A 29 51.87 19.36 -8.57
N ASP A 30 52.26 19.14 -7.31
CA ASP A 30 53.44 19.77 -6.70
C ASP A 30 54.78 19.12 -7.15
N GLY A 31 54.74 18.16 -8.09
CA GLY A 31 55.86 17.29 -8.44
C GLY A 31 56.33 17.32 -9.90
N GLY A 32 56.07 18.39 -10.67
CA GLY A 32 56.62 18.56 -12.02
C GLY A 32 56.07 17.62 -13.11
N GLU A 33 55.06 16.80 -12.80
CA GLU A 33 54.37 15.95 -13.77
C GLU A 33 53.23 16.68 -14.49
N MET A 34 52.81 16.14 -15.65
CA MET A 34 51.74 16.70 -16.49
C MET A 34 50.46 16.98 -15.67
N PRO A 35 49.77 18.10 -15.93
CA PRO A 35 48.57 18.48 -15.21
C PRO A 35 47.43 17.48 -15.45
N THR A 36 46.94 16.83 -14.40
CA THR A 36 45.79 15.91 -14.46
C THR A 36 44.49 16.70 -14.42
N ILE A 37 43.67 16.53 -15.46
CA ILE A 37 42.35 17.15 -15.56
C ILE A 37 41.31 16.15 -15.05
N ILE A 38 40.56 16.53 -14.02
CA ILE A 38 39.45 15.73 -13.50
C ILE A 38 38.17 16.32 -14.08
N VAL A 39 37.36 15.47 -14.74
CA VAL A 39 36.07 15.83 -15.32
C VAL A 39 34.97 15.07 -14.60
N GLU A 40 34.19 15.78 -13.82
CA GLU A 40 33.00 15.27 -13.15
C GLU A 40 31.77 15.63 -13.99
N ALA A 41 31.03 14.61 -14.44
CA ALA A 41 29.76 14.80 -15.13
C ALA A 41 28.64 14.22 -14.27
N SER A 42 27.61 15.03 -13.97
CA SER A 42 26.42 14.56 -13.25
C SER A 42 25.17 14.86 -14.05
N CYS A 43 24.20 13.94 -14.03
CA CYS A 43 22.92 14.11 -14.68
C CYS A 43 21.79 14.03 -13.65
N ASP A 44 21.05 15.11 -13.52
CA ASP A 44 19.95 15.26 -12.56
C ASP A 44 18.71 14.41 -12.93
N SER A 45 18.64 13.87 -14.16
CA SER A 45 17.51 13.03 -14.59
C SER A 45 17.42 11.71 -13.83
N LEU A 46 18.56 11.04 -13.57
CA LEU A 46 18.58 9.78 -12.82
C LEU A 46 18.24 10.03 -11.35
N GLN A 47 18.79 11.11 -10.77
CA GLN A 47 18.55 11.44 -9.36
C GLN A 47 17.08 11.75 -9.10
N GLN A 48 16.41 12.49 -9.99
CA GLN A 48 14.97 12.71 -9.89
C GLN A 48 14.17 11.41 -10.09
N LEU A 49 14.61 10.53 -10.97
CA LEU A 49 13.96 9.24 -11.19
C LEU A 49 13.98 8.38 -9.92
N CYS A 50 15.14 8.29 -9.25
CA CYS A 50 15.28 7.57 -7.98
C CYS A 50 14.39 8.17 -6.89
N LEU A 51 14.36 9.50 -6.75
CA LEU A 51 13.48 10.19 -5.78
C LEU A 51 11.99 9.90 -6.05
N ARG A 52 11.59 9.85 -7.33
CA ARG A 52 10.20 9.50 -7.70
C ARG A 52 9.87 8.06 -7.33
N TYR A 53 10.73 7.10 -7.68
CA TYR A 53 10.50 5.69 -7.33
C TYR A 53 10.46 5.45 -5.83
N GLU A 54 11.30 6.15 -5.06
CA GLU A 54 11.29 6.04 -3.60
C GLU A 54 9.96 6.56 -3.01
N SER A 55 9.48 7.72 -3.49
CA SER A 55 8.19 8.28 -3.06
C SER A 55 6.99 7.38 -3.41
N GLU A 56 7.04 6.71 -4.56
CA GLU A 56 5.97 5.83 -5.02
C GLU A 56 5.93 4.52 -4.22
N ARG A 57 7.10 3.98 -3.84
CA ARG A 57 7.22 2.78 -3.01
C ARG A 57 6.61 2.96 -1.62
N ASP A 58 6.82 4.12 -1.00
CA ASP A 58 6.26 4.42 0.32
C ASP A 58 4.74 4.63 0.28
N SER A 59 4.23 5.27 -0.79
CA SER A 59 2.79 5.41 -1.01
C SER A 59 2.11 4.05 -1.17
N LEU A 60 2.70 3.15 -1.97
CA LEU A 60 2.14 1.82 -2.18
C LEU A 60 2.12 1.00 -0.89
N ARG A 61 3.19 1.08 -0.09
CA ARG A 61 3.28 0.39 1.21
C ARG A 61 2.20 0.88 2.19
N ASN A 62 1.96 2.19 2.24
CA ASN A 62 0.90 2.76 3.07
C ASN A 62 -0.49 2.28 2.61
N GLN A 63 -0.76 2.29 1.30
CA GLN A 63 -2.03 1.81 0.75
C GLN A 63 -2.27 0.33 1.10
N VAL A 64 -1.27 -0.53 0.94
CA VAL A 64 -1.38 -1.95 1.33
C VAL A 64 -1.67 -2.09 2.82
N SER A 65 -0.99 -1.35 3.69
CA SER A 65 -1.22 -1.42 5.14
C SER A 65 -2.63 -0.97 5.56
N LEU A 66 -3.18 0.04 4.88
CA LEU A 66 -4.54 0.53 5.12
C LEU A 66 -5.58 -0.49 4.65
N LEU A 67 -5.35 -1.08 3.47
CA LEU A 67 -6.22 -2.10 2.91
C LEU A 67 -6.23 -3.37 3.78
N SER A 68 -5.07 -3.81 4.26
CA SER A 68 -4.97 -4.95 5.19
C SER A 68 -5.72 -4.69 6.50
N ARG A 69 -5.58 -3.49 7.10
CA ARG A 69 -6.33 -3.11 8.30
C ARG A 69 -7.84 -3.09 8.06
N GLN A 70 -8.27 -2.59 6.89
CA GLN A 70 -9.68 -2.57 6.53
C GLN A 70 -10.23 -4.00 6.33
N MET A 71 -9.44 -4.89 5.75
CA MET A 71 -9.80 -6.30 5.58
C MET A 71 -9.93 -7.01 6.93
N GLU A 72 -8.99 -6.81 7.85
CA GLU A 72 -9.06 -7.36 9.21
C GLU A 72 -10.29 -6.86 9.97
N MET A 73 -10.61 -5.56 9.88
CA MET A 73 -11.83 -5.02 10.48
C MET A 73 -13.10 -5.60 9.87
N SER A 74 -13.13 -5.75 8.54
CA SER A 74 -14.30 -6.30 7.83
C SER A 74 -14.50 -7.78 8.17
N TYR A 75 -13.41 -8.56 8.23
CA TYR A 75 -13.43 -9.97 8.63
C TYR A 75 -13.85 -10.14 10.10
N SER A 76 -13.32 -9.31 11.01
CA SER A 76 -13.70 -9.33 12.42
C SER A 76 -15.17 -8.96 12.64
N ASN A 77 -15.68 -8.00 11.89
CA ASN A 77 -17.09 -7.60 11.97
C ASN A 77 -18.02 -8.70 11.45
N ASN A 78 -17.68 -9.37 10.34
CA ASN A 78 -18.46 -10.51 9.84
C ASN A 78 -18.52 -11.66 10.85
N ASN A 79 -17.38 -12.03 11.46
CA ASN A 79 -17.36 -13.10 12.47
C ASN A 79 -18.20 -12.74 13.71
N ARG A 80 -18.26 -11.44 14.07
CA ARG A 80 -19.10 -10.95 15.17
C ARG A 80 -20.60 -10.93 14.82
N THR A 81 -20.96 -10.67 13.57
CA THR A 81 -22.35 -10.74 13.13
C THR A 81 -22.82 -12.18 13.02
N GLU A 82 -22.00 -13.11 12.53
CA GLU A 82 -22.33 -14.55 12.51
C GLU A 82 -22.51 -15.13 13.93
N GLN A 83 -21.76 -14.64 14.92
CA GLN A 83 -21.92 -15.06 16.32
C GLN A 83 -23.18 -14.48 16.99
N LYS A 84 -23.79 -13.44 16.42
CA LYS A 84 -24.93 -12.71 17.00
C LYS A 84 -26.21 -12.79 16.17
N GLU A 85 -26.29 -13.67 15.18
CA GLU A 85 -27.56 -13.91 14.52
C GLU A 85 -28.53 -14.54 15.54
N PRO A 86 -29.68 -13.89 15.86
CA PRO A 86 -30.70 -14.53 16.66
C PRO A 86 -31.18 -15.78 15.93
N PRO A 87 -31.58 -16.85 16.65
CA PRO A 87 -31.99 -18.10 16.01
C PRO A 87 -33.03 -17.81 14.94
N ASN A 88 -32.70 -18.22 13.71
CA ASN A 88 -33.43 -17.96 12.47
C ASN A 88 -34.95 -18.01 12.71
N GLY A 89 -35.69 -16.98 12.28
CA GLY A 89 -37.13 -16.82 12.55
C GLY A 89 -38.03 -18.02 12.20
N VAL A 90 -37.56 -18.91 11.32
CA VAL A 90 -38.15 -20.23 11.02
C VAL A 90 -38.29 -21.14 12.25
N CYS A 91 -37.38 -21.04 13.22
CA CYS A 91 -37.45 -21.82 14.46
C CYS A 91 -38.63 -21.39 15.34
N LEU A 92 -38.86 -20.08 15.44
CA LEU A 92 -40.00 -19.53 16.17
C LEU A 92 -41.31 -19.90 15.46
N ASP A 93 -41.34 -19.80 14.13
CA ASP A 93 -42.53 -20.12 13.32
C ASP A 93 -42.93 -21.60 13.45
N LEU A 94 -41.95 -22.52 13.41
CA LEU A 94 -42.20 -23.95 13.62
C LEU A 94 -42.75 -24.26 15.03
N PHE A 95 -42.30 -23.52 16.05
CA PHE A 95 -42.78 -23.71 17.42
C PHE A 95 -44.27 -23.35 17.56
N PHE A 96 -44.73 -22.28 16.90
CA PHE A 96 -46.14 -21.90 16.88
C PHE A 96 -47.01 -22.92 16.14
N ILE A 97 -46.52 -23.47 15.03
CA ILE A 97 -47.23 -24.51 14.27
C ILE A 97 -47.42 -25.77 15.11
N ILE A 98 -46.36 -26.24 15.78
CA ILE A 98 -46.42 -27.44 16.63
C ILE A 98 -47.37 -27.22 17.81
N ALA A 99 -47.30 -26.07 18.48
CA ALA A 99 -48.21 -25.73 19.58
C ALA A 99 -49.69 -25.70 19.13
N GLY A 100 -49.96 -25.17 17.93
CA GLY A 100 -51.29 -25.17 17.34
C GLY A 100 -51.83 -26.59 17.08
N ILE A 101 -51.01 -27.47 16.51
CA ILE A 101 -51.42 -28.87 16.24
C ILE A 101 -51.72 -29.60 17.55
N MET A 102 -50.88 -29.45 18.57
CA MET A 102 -51.07 -30.12 19.86
C MET A 102 -52.34 -29.66 20.58
N THR A 103 -52.65 -28.37 20.53
CA THR A 103 -53.89 -27.83 21.11
C THR A 103 -55.13 -28.30 20.35
N CYS A 104 -55.09 -28.35 19.01
CA CYS A 104 -56.18 -28.91 18.20
C CYS A 104 -56.44 -30.39 18.51
N LEU A 105 -55.39 -31.21 18.59
CA LEU A 105 -55.53 -32.64 18.93
C LEU A 105 -56.10 -32.83 20.34
N PHE A 106 -55.64 -32.01 21.29
CA PHE A 106 -56.13 -32.06 22.67
C PHE A 106 -57.63 -31.70 22.77
N LEU A 107 -58.06 -30.65 22.07
CA LEU A 107 -59.47 -30.28 21.96
C LEU A 107 -60.30 -31.41 21.31
N MET A 108 -59.80 -31.99 20.22
CA MET A 108 -60.50 -33.09 19.53
C MET A 108 -60.64 -34.33 20.43
N TYR A 109 -59.61 -34.65 21.21
CA TYR A 109 -59.63 -35.74 22.19
C TYR A 109 -60.65 -35.47 23.30
N LEU A 110 -60.69 -34.25 23.86
CA LEU A 110 -61.67 -33.89 24.88
C LEU A 110 -63.11 -33.96 24.36
N ILE A 111 -63.35 -33.55 23.12
CA ILE A 111 -64.67 -33.64 22.49
C ILE A 111 -65.08 -35.12 22.33
N ARG A 112 -64.19 -35.98 21.81
CA ARG A 112 -64.48 -37.42 21.71
C ARG A 112 -64.74 -38.07 23.07
N LYS A 113 -64.04 -37.64 24.13
CA LYS A 113 -64.27 -38.14 25.49
C LYS A 113 -65.60 -37.66 26.10
N LYS A 114 -66.09 -36.49 25.70
CA LYS A 114 -67.33 -35.91 26.23
C LYS A 114 -68.60 -36.38 25.50
N TYR A 115 -68.48 -36.71 24.23
CA TYR A 115 -69.61 -37.08 23.35
C TYR A 115 -69.58 -38.54 22.87
N GLY A 116 -68.60 -39.33 23.31
CA GLY A 116 -68.48 -40.77 23.05
C GLY A 116 -68.76 -41.60 24.29
#